data_AF-A0A8R2JUY0-F1
#
_entry.id   AF-A0A8R2JUY0-F1
#
_cell.length_a   1.000
_cell.length_b   1.000
_cell.length_c   1.000
_cell.angle_alpha   90.00
_cell.angle_beta   90.00
_cell.angle_gamma   90.00
#
_symmetry.space_group_name_H-M   'P 1'
#
loop_
_entity.id
_entity.type
_entity.pdbx_description
1 polymer ?
#
loop_
_entity_poly.entity_id
_entity_poly.type
_entity_poly.pdbx_seq_one_letter_code
_entity_poly.pdbx_strand_id
1 'polypeptide(L)'
;MIPTDVPFEFKRLQFPVRLAFAMTINKSQGQSLSVCGINLENPCFSHGQLYVACSRVGKPSDLFVYAPGDQTKNIVYHKALQ
;
A
#
# COMPACT_ATOMS: atom_id res chain seq x y z
N MET A 1 -1.27 -6.13 17.78
CA MET A 1 -2.32 -6.96 18.39
C MET A 1 -3.43 -6.04 18.85
N ILE A 2 -4.69 -6.43 18.64
CA ILE A 2 -5.82 -5.71 19.26
C ILE A 2 -5.69 -5.94 20.78
N PRO A 3 -5.83 -4.91 21.64
CA PRO A 3 -5.77 -5.10 23.08
C PRO A 3 -6.82 -6.12 23.50
N THR A 4 -6.39 -7.23 24.12
CA THR A 4 -7.27 -8.31 24.57
C THR A 4 -7.88 -8.02 25.94
N ASP A 5 -7.49 -6.92 26.59
CA ASP A 5 -8.00 -6.48 27.92
C ASP A 5 -9.36 -5.76 27.82
N VAL A 6 -10.27 -6.32 27.03
CA VAL A 6 -11.68 -5.89 26.98
C VAL A 6 -12.54 -6.98 27.60
N PRO A 7 -13.55 -6.65 28.42
CA PRO A 7 -14.32 -7.65 29.17
C PRO A 7 -15.30 -8.47 28.31
N PHE A 8 -15.17 -8.45 26.98
CA PHE A 8 -16.04 -9.15 26.05
C PHE A 8 -15.30 -9.57 24.78
N GLU A 9 -15.73 -10.68 24.18
CA GLU A 9 -15.21 -11.15 22.90
C GLU A 9 -15.81 -10.35 21.73
N PHE A 10 -14.96 -9.77 20.88
CA PHE A 10 -15.41 -9.08 19.67
C PHE A 10 -15.47 -10.04 18.48
N LYS A 11 -16.68 -10.27 17.94
CA LYS A 11 -16.88 -11.03 16.71
C LYS A 11 -17.33 -10.11 15.57
N ARG A 12 -16.61 -10.14 14.45
CA ARG A 12 -17.01 -9.42 13.22
C ARG A 12 -17.83 -10.35 12.32
N LEU A 13 -19.07 -9.97 12.03
CA LEU A 13 -19.91 -10.58 11.00
C LEU A 13 -20.01 -9.62 9.82
N GLN A 14 -19.39 -9.98 8.69
CA GLN A 14 -19.41 -9.17 7.47
C GLN A 14 -19.13 -10.08 6.26
N PHE A 15 -19.74 -9.78 5.11
CA PHE A 15 -19.41 -10.46 3.87
C PHE A 15 -17.94 -10.21 3.49
N PRO A 16 -17.21 -11.21 2.98
CA PRO A 16 -15.79 -11.07 2.65
C PRO A 16 -15.57 -10.35 1.31
N VAL A 17 -16.26 -9.23 1.10
CA VAL A 17 -16.20 -8.43 -0.14
C VAL A 17 -15.90 -6.96 0.19
N ARG A 18 -15.14 -6.31 -0.69
CA ARG A 18 -14.83 -4.88 -0.62
C ARG A 18 -14.78 -4.32 -2.04
N LEU A 19 -15.25 -3.09 -2.24
CA LEU A 19 -14.98 -2.35 -3.47
C LEU A 19 -13.46 -2.17 -3.58
N ALA A 20 -12.89 -2.54 -4.74
CA ALA A 20 -11.44 -2.64 -4.92
C ALA A 20 -10.93 -1.90 -6.16
N PHE A 21 -11.68 -0.91 -6.66
CA PHE A 21 -11.20 -0.06 -7.76
C PHE A 21 -9.93 0.71 -7.38
N ALA A 22 -9.87 1.17 -6.12
CA ALA A 22 -8.67 1.71 -5.49
C ALA A 22 -8.43 1.00 -4.16
N MET A 23 -7.17 0.74 -3.84
CA MET A 23 -6.77 0.18 -2.56
C MET A 23 -5.51 0.88 -2.04
N THR A 24 -5.31 0.83 -0.73
CA THR A 24 -4.09 1.38 -0.13
C THR A 24 -2.89 0.51 -0.47
N ILE A 25 -1.70 1.12 -0.52
CA ILE A 25 -0.43 0.42 -0.78
C ILE A 25 -0.21 -0.74 0.21
N ASN A 26 -0.55 -0.54 1.48
CA ASN A 26 -0.42 -1.59 2.50
C ASN A 26 -1.37 -2.78 2.23
N LYS A 27 -2.50 -2.56 1.56
CA LYS A 27 -3.43 -3.62 1.18
C LYS A 27 -3.01 -4.34 -0.10
N SER A 28 -2.30 -3.67 -1.01
CA SER A 28 -1.79 -4.29 -2.24
C SER A 28 -0.55 -5.16 -1.99
N GLN A 29 0.11 -5.02 -0.84
CA GLN A 29 1.26 -5.86 -0.47
C GLN A 29 0.91 -7.36 -0.56
N GLY A 30 1.75 -8.12 -1.26
CA GLY A 30 1.54 -9.54 -1.56
C GLY A 30 0.70 -9.82 -2.81
N GLN A 31 0.10 -8.80 -3.44
CA GLN A 31 -0.65 -8.96 -4.69
C GLN A 31 0.22 -8.67 -5.91
N SER A 32 -0.12 -9.33 -7.03
CA SER A 32 0.38 -9.04 -8.37
C SER A 32 -0.74 -8.48 -9.22
N LEU A 33 -0.52 -7.32 -9.83
CA LEU A 33 -1.47 -6.60 -10.67
C LEU A 33 -0.95 -6.58 -12.10
N SER A 34 -1.85 -6.75 -13.08
CA SER A 34 -1.50 -6.65 -14.50
C SER A 34 -1.20 -5.22 -14.92
N VAL A 35 -1.98 -4.26 -14.43
CA VAL A 35 -1.85 -2.82 -14.66
C VAL A 35 -2.18 -2.09 -13.36
N CYS A 36 -1.45 -1.02 -13.04
CA CYS A 36 -1.72 -0.24 -11.82
C CYS A 36 -1.46 1.25 -12.04
N GLY A 37 -2.33 2.09 -11.44
CA GLY A 37 -2.08 3.50 -11.21
C GLY A 37 -1.71 3.75 -9.75
N ILE A 38 -0.62 4.46 -9.49
CA ILE A 38 -0.23 4.94 -8.17
C ILE A 38 -0.57 6.43 -8.07
N ASN A 39 -1.46 6.78 -7.14
CA ASN A 39 -1.72 8.17 -6.77
C ASN A 39 -0.80 8.60 -5.61
N LEU A 40 0.11 9.53 -5.88
CA LEU A 40 1.03 10.16 -4.93
C LEU A 40 0.74 11.65 -4.73
N GLU A 41 -0.52 12.06 -4.86
CA GLU A 41 -0.99 13.40 -4.47
C GLU A 41 -0.51 13.75 -3.05
N ASN A 42 -0.54 12.75 -2.16
CA ASN A 42 0.14 12.78 -0.88
C ASN A 42 1.35 11.84 -0.92
N PRO A 43 2.53 12.26 -0.43
CA PRO A 43 3.72 11.42 -0.44
C PRO A 43 3.58 10.21 0.50
N CYS A 44 4.32 9.15 0.19
CA CYS A 44 4.46 8.01 1.09
C CYS A 44 5.00 8.46 2.46
N PHE A 45 4.56 7.79 3.54
CA PHE A 45 4.90 8.17 4.91
C PHE A 45 5.76 7.11 5.64
N SER A 46 5.92 5.91 5.08
CA SER A 46 6.68 4.84 5.71
C SER A 46 7.77 4.27 4.81
N HIS A 47 8.77 3.67 5.45
CA HIS A 47 9.84 2.95 4.74
C HIS A 47 9.30 1.88 3.81
N GLY A 48 9.84 1.81 2.59
CA GLY A 48 9.54 0.75 1.62
C GLY A 48 8.14 0.86 0.99
N GLN A 49 7.32 1.82 1.38
CA GLN A 49 5.95 1.95 0.87
C GLN A 49 5.92 2.22 -0.64
N LEU A 50 6.75 3.15 -1.11
CA LEU A 50 6.88 3.44 -2.54
C LEU A 50 7.36 2.20 -3.31
N TYR A 51 8.31 1.44 -2.76
CA TYR A 51 8.77 0.19 -3.34
C TYR A 51 7.66 -0.86 -3.41
N VAL A 52 6.87 -1.03 -2.35
CA VAL A 52 5.72 -1.94 -2.34
C VAL A 52 4.76 -1.55 -3.45
N ALA A 53 4.42 -0.26 -3.61
CA ALA A 53 3.52 0.21 -4.65
C ALA A 53 4.04 -0.11 -6.07
N CYS A 54 5.28 0.26 -6.38
CA CYS A 54 5.86 0.06 -7.71
C CYS A 54 6.07 -1.43 -8.04
N SER A 55 6.36 -2.28 -7.05
CA SER A 55 6.59 -3.72 -7.24
C SER A 55 5.32 -4.54 -7.46
N ARG A 56 4.12 -3.92 -7.46
CA ARG A 56 2.87 -4.65 -7.70
C ARG A 56 2.68 -5.04 -9.17
N VAL A 57 3.41 -4.41 -10.09
CA VAL A 57 3.29 -4.64 -11.54
C VAL A 57 4.59 -5.22 -12.08
N GLY A 58 4.49 -6.16 -13.03
CA GLY A 58 5.65 -6.85 -13.60
C GLY A 58 6.42 -6.06 -14.67
N LYS A 59 5.78 -5.10 -15.33
CA LYS A 59 6.37 -4.29 -16.40
C LYS A 59 6.22 -2.80 -16.11
N PRO A 60 7.27 -1.98 -16.31
CA PRO A 60 7.17 -0.53 -16.15
C PRO A 60 6.14 0.15 -17.05
N SER A 61 5.88 -0.39 -18.25
CA SER A 61 4.87 0.13 -19.19
C SER A 61 3.45 0.09 -18.65
N ASP A 62 3.20 -0.80 -17.68
CA ASP A 62 1.88 -1.09 -17.13
C ASP A 62 1.70 -0.38 -15.76
N LEU A 63 2.67 0.46 -15.37
CA LEU A 63 2.68 1.26 -14.16
C LEU A 63 2.53 2.74 -14.50
N PHE A 64 1.46 3.35 -14.01
CA PHE A 64 1.18 4.77 -14.16
C PHE A 64 1.34 5.45 -12.81
N VAL A 65 2.06 6.57 -12.76
CA VAL A 65 2.30 7.29 -11.51
C VAL A 65 1.81 8.72 -11.66
N TYR A 66 0.94 9.15 -10.75
CA TYR A 66 0.58 10.54 -10.58
C TYR A 66 1.31 11.09 -9.37
N ALA A 67 2.18 12.10 -9.57
CA ALA A 67 2.89 12.80 -8.51
C ALA A 67 2.87 14.31 -8.81
N PRO A 68 2.36 15.17 -7.91
CA PRO A 68 2.42 16.61 -8.11
C PRO A 68 3.87 17.09 -8.29
N GLY A 69 4.13 17.80 -9.39
CA GLY A 69 5.47 18.28 -9.74
C GLY A 69 6.43 17.19 -10.23
N ASP A 70 5.90 16.04 -10.68
CA ASP A 70 6.64 14.89 -11.24
C ASP A 70 7.71 14.32 -10.30
N GLN A 71 7.59 14.58 -8.99
CA GLN A 71 8.53 14.15 -7.97
C GLN A 71 7.81 13.69 -6.71
N THR A 72 8.44 12.77 -5.98
CA THR A 72 7.94 12.29 -4.69
C THR A 72 9.10 11.97 -3.75
N LYS A 73 8.85 12.06 -2.44
CA LYS A 73 9.85 11.73 -1.43
C LYS A 73 9.93 10.23 -1.21
N ASN A 74 11.09 9.63 -1.46
CA ASN A 74 11.36 8.25 -1.08
C ASN A 74 11.78 8.18 0.40
N ILE A 75 11.04 7.45 1.23
CA ILE A 75 11.36 7.25 2.65
C ILE A 75 12.13 5.95 2.82
N VAL A 76 13.39 6.07 3.23
CA VAL A 76 14.32 4.94 3.40
C VAL A 76 14.90 4.94 4.81
N TYR A 77 14.72 3.85 5.55
CA TYR A 77 15.34 3.64 6.86
C TYR A 77 16.58 2.77 6.66
N HIS A 78 17.75 3.39 6.63
CA HIS A 78 19.02 2.68 6.35
C HIS A 78 19.32 1.54 7.33
N LYS A 79 18.89 1.63 8.59
CA LYS A 79 19.02 0.56 9.59
C LYS A 79 18.25 -0.72 9.21
N ALA A 80 17.23 -0.63 8.37
CA ALA A 80 16.44 -1.78 7.92
C ALA A 80 17.03 -2.46 6.67
N LEU A 81 18.13 -1.92 6.12
CA LEU A 81 18.82 -2.46 4.95
C LEU A 81 20.15 -3.16 5.31
N GLN A 82 20.51 -3.17 6.59
CA GLN A 82 21.65 -3.90 7.16
C GLN A 82 21.19 -5.30 7.57
#